data_AF-A0AAJ5RJC9-F1
#
_entry.id   AF-A0AAJ5RJC9-F1
#
_cell.length_a   1.000
_cell.length_b   1.000
_cell.length_c   1.000
_cell.angle_alpha   90.00
_cell.angle_beta   90.00
_cell.angle_gamma   90.00
#
_symmetry.space_group_name_H-M   'P 1'
#
loop_
_entity.id
_entity.type
_entity.pdbx_description
1 polymer ?
#
loop_
_entity_poly.entity_id
_entity_poly.type
_entity_poly.pdbx_seq_one_letter_code
_entity_poly.pdbx_strand_id
1 'polypeptide(L)'
;MIDLTRMHVSFTGRLKTMNRKQAMALASACGAFSQTQPTASTQLIVVGVIEKPFTEELSTKKIAYAHEFNLPTINELQFLEWCELKIAQRIQNLE
;
A
#
# COMPACT_ATOMS: atom_id res chain seq x y z
N MET A 1 -9.05 -11.19 -2.17
CA MET A 1 -8.39 -10.03 -1.55
C MET A 1 -7.02 -10.49 -1.03
N ILE A 2 -5.95 -9.74 -1.27
CA ILE A 2 -4.59 -10.11 -0.81
C ILE A 2 -4.47 -9.78 0.69
N ASP A 3 -3.98 -10.72 1.50
CA ASP A 3 -3.71 -10.44 2.91
C ASP A 3 -2.31 -9.83 3.09
N LEU A 4 -2.24 -8.58 3.56
CA LEU A 4 -1.00 -7.84 3.75
C LEU A 4 -0.33 -8.11 5.12
N THR A 5 -0.91 -8.95 5.98
CA THR A 5 -0.33 -9.25 7.29
C THR A 5 1.09 -9.83 7.15
N ARG A 6 2.05 -9.24 7.88
CA ARG A 6 3.50 -9.53 7.83
C ARG A 6 4.16 -9.30 6.48
N MET A 7 3.48 -8.67 5.52
CA MET A 7 4.09 -8.30 4.24
C MET A 7 4.84 -6.98 4.33
N HIS A 8 5.96 -6.88 3.61
CA HIS A 8 6.65 -5.62 3.38
C HIS A 8 5.96 -4.84 2.26
N VAL A 9 5.36 -3.70 2.62
CA VAL A 9 4.52 -2.90 1.71
C VAL A 9 5.10 -1.50 1.53
N SER A 10 5.12 -0.99 0.29
CA SER A 10 5.48 0.41 0.01
C SER A 10 4.32 1.15 -0.66
N PHE A 11 4.26 2.47 -0.44
CA PHE A 11 3.21 3.32 -0.98
C PHE A 11 3.76 4.26 -2.06
N THR A 12 3.04 4.38 -3.17
CA THR A 12 3.34 5.32 -4.25
C THR A 12 2.10 6.14 -4.62
N GLY A 13 2.30 7.30 -5.26
CA GLY A 13 1.22 8.25 -5.57
C GLY A 13 0.67 8.99 -4.34
N ARG A 14 -0.43 9.71 -4.54
CA ARG A 14 -1.21 10.42 -3.53
C ARG A 14 -2.45 9.58 -3.19
N LEU A 15 -2.63 9.26 -1.91
CA LEU A 15 -3.85 8.63 -1.44
C LEU A 15 -4.89 9.74 -1.21
N LYS A 16 -6.15 9.49 -1.57
CA LYS A 16 -7.27 10.45 -1.44
C LYS A 16 -7.70 10.64 0.00
N THR A 17 -7.67 9.57 0.79
CA THR A 17 -8.25 9.51 2.13
C THR A 17 -7.27 9.93 3.22
N MET A 18 -5.96 9.79 2.98
CA MET A 18 -4.94 10.03 4.00
C MET A 18 -3.58 10.37 3.42
N ASN A 19 -2.72 11.00 4.21
CA ASN A 19 -1.33 11.21 3.82
C ASN A 19 -0.50 9.91 3.95
N ARG A 20 0.70 9.89 3.34
CA ARG A 20 1.56 8.70 3.34
C ARG A 20 1.94 8.22 4.75
N LYS A 21 2.18 9.13 5.69
CA LYS A 21 2.53 8.77 7.08
C LYS A 21 1.37 8.06 7.77
N GLN A 22 0.15 8.56 7.58
CA GLN A 22 -1.08 7.94 8.09
C GLN A 22 -1.29 6.54 7.50
N ALA A 23 -1.10 6.37 6.18
CA ALA A 23 -1.22 5.06 5.53
C ALA A 23 -0.20 4.04 6.05
N MET A 24 1.05 4.47 6.24
CA MET A 24 2.08 3.62 6.82
C MET A 24 1.74 3.22 8.26
N ALA A 25 1.25 4.16 9.08
CA ALA A 25 0.83 3.88 10.45
C ALA A 25 -0.36 2.90 10.49
N LEU A 26 -1.36 3.10 9.63
CA LEU A 26 -2.51 2.21 9.51
C LEU A 26 -2.11 0.79 9.08
N ALA A 27 -1.26 0.68 8.06
CA ALA A 27 -0.74 -0.61 7.61
C ALA A 27 0.01 -1.35 8.73
N SER A 28 0.83 -0.62 9.49
CA SER A 28 1.56 -1.16 10.64
C SER A 28 0.60 -1.62 11.76
N ALA A 29 -0.45 -0.85 12.05
CA ALA A 29 -1.47 -1.21 13.03
C ALA A 29 -2.27 -2.47 12.62
N CYS A 30 -2.47 -2.67 11.32
CA CYS A 30 -3.11 -3.86 10.74
C CYS A 30 -2.15 -5.05 10.54
N GLY A 31 -0.87 -4.88 10.90
CA GLY A 31 0.12 -5.95 10.95
C GLY A 31 1.03 -6.09 9.72
N ALA A 32 1.03 -5.13 8.79
CA ALA A 32 1.98 -5.08 7.67
C ALA A 32 3.26 -4.32 8.05
N PHE A 33 4.38 -4.60 7.37
CA PHE A 33 5.63 -3.86 7.53
C PHE A 33 5.71 -2.75 6.48
N SER A 34 5.34 -1.52 6.87
CA SER A 34 5.35 -0.38 5.94
C SER A 34 6.77 0.17 5.69
N GLN A 35 7.09 0.44 4.42
CA GLN A 35 8.40 0.92 3.98
C GLN A 35 8.29 2.22 3.18
N THR A 36 9.15 3.19 3.49
CA THR A 36 9.24 4.48 2.79
C THR A 36 9.69 4.35 1.34
N GLN A 37 10.60 3.42 1.05
CA GLN A 37 11.10 3.13 -0.30
C GLN A 37 11.05 1.62 -0.56
N PRO A 38 10.78 1.18 -1.80
CA PRO A 38 10.91 -0.22 -2.16
C PRO A 38 12.35 -0.70 -1.94
N THR A 39 12.49 -1.88 -1.36
CA THR A 39 13.74 -2.61 -1.17
C THR A 39 13.57 -4.01 -1.76
N ALA A 40 14.66 -4.78 -1.82
CA ALA A 40 14.61 -6.19 -2.25
C ALA A 40 13.67 -7.06 -1.40
N SER A 41 13.29 -6.62 -0.19
CA SER A 41 12.32 -7.31 0.67
C SER A 41 10.88 -6.86 0.45
N THR A 42 10.63 -5.82 -0.34
CA THR A 42 9.28 -5.34 -0.64
C THR A 42 8.51 -6.40 -1.43
N GLN A 43 7.32 -6.75 -0.94
CA GLN A 43 6.49 -7.80 -1.52
C GLN A 43 5.29 -7.24 -2.29
N LEU A 44 4.88 -6.00 -2.01
CA LEU A 44 3.71 -5.40 -2.64
C LEU A 44 3.78 -3.86 -2.63
N ILE A 45 3.24 -3.22 -3.66
CA ILE A 45 3.13 -1.75 -3.73
C ILE A 45 1.66 -1.31 -3.74
N VAL A 46 1.30 -0.42 -2.81
CA VAL A 46 0.02 0.27 -2.79
C VAL A 46 0.12 1.53 -3.66
N VAL A 47 -0.72 1.62 -4.67
CA VAL A 47 -0.73 2.67 -5.68
C VAL A 47 -1.92 3.61 -5.44
N GLY A 48 -1.61 4.82 -4.98
CA GLY A 48 -2.55 5.93 -4.96
C GLY A 48 -2.67 6.62 -6.32
N VAL A 49 -3.42 7.71 -6.36
CA VAL A 49 -3.56 8.57 -7.54
C VAL A 49 -2.20 9.16 -7.90
N ILE A 50 -1.79 9.00 -9.15
CA ILE A 50 -0.61 9.64 -9.70
C ILE A 50 -1.11 10.78 -10.57
N GLU A 51 -0.87 12.01 -10.14
CA GLU A 51 -1.12 13.18 -10.97
C GLU A 51 0.17 13.54 -11.69
N LYS A 52 0.16 13.35 -13.00
CA LYS A 52 1.19 13.89 -13.89
C LYS A 52 0.55 14.72 -15.00
N PRO A 53 1.29 15.68 -15.58
CA PRO A 53 0.88 16.34 -16.81
C PRO A 53 0.56 15.31 -17.89
N PHE A 54 -0.42 15.59 -18.75
CA PHE A 54 -0.88 14.71 -19.83
C PHE A 54 0.23 14.23 -20.78
N THR A 55 1.36 14.95 -20.82
CA THR A 55 2.53 14.68 -21.65
C THR A 55 3.52 13.67 -21.07
N GLU A 56 3.34 13.25 -19.81
CA GLU A 56 4.23 12.29 -19.15
C GLU A 56 3.53 10.98 -18.83
N GLU A 57 4.20 9.86 -19.10
CA GLU A 57 3.75 8.55 -18.62
C GLU A 57 3.56 8.60 -17.10
N LEU A 58 2.43 8.05 -16.62
CA LEU A 58 2.05 7.90 -15.21
C LEU A 58 2.95 6.89 -14.44
N SER A 59 4.26 6.97 -14.64
CA SER A 59 5.27 6.13 -14.01
C SER A 59 5.91 6.87 -12.82
N THR A 60 5.85 6.28 -11.63
CA THR A 60 6.74 6.65 -10.53
C THR A 60 7.93 5.69 -10.53
N LYS A 61 9.10 6.09 -10.02
CA LYS A 61 10.25 5.18 -9.84
C LYS A 61 9.86 3.87 -9.12
N LYS A 62 8.85 3.94 -8.24
CA LYS A 62 8.30 2.79 -7.53
C LYS A 62 7.42 1.88 -8.41
N ILE A 63 6.69 2.40 -9.38
CA ILE A 63 5.95 1.58 -10.34
C ILE A 63 6.91 0.89 -11.30
N ALA A 64 7.94 1.60 -11.77
CA ALA A 64 8.99 0.99 -12.57
C ALA A 64 9.65 -0.16 -11.80
N TYR A 65 9.94 0.03 -10.51
CA TYR A 65 10.42 -1.03 -9.63
C TYR A 65 9.44 -2.20 -9.51
N ALA A 66 8.15 -1.94 -9.28
CA ALA A 66 7.16 -3.03 -9.25
C ALA A 66 7.11 -3.80 -10.56
N HIS A 67 7.21 -3.13 -11.70
CA HIS A 67 7.20 -3.78 -13.01
C HIS A 67 8.49 -4.60 -13.25
N GLU A 68 9.66 -4.04 -12.92
CA GLU A 68 10.96 -4.69 -13.05
C GLU A 68 11.07 -5.96 -12.20
N PHE A 69 10.57 -5.90 -10.96
CA PHE A 69 10.61 -7.01 -10.00
C PHE A 69 9.32 -7.83 -9.95
N ASN A 70 8.40 -7.60 -10.90
CA ASN A 70 7.11 -8.28 -11.03
C ASN A 70 6.30 -8.33 -9.71
N LEU A 71 6.33 -7.23 -8.95
CA LEU A 71 5.63 -7.10 -7.67
C LEU A 71 4.14 -6.85 -7.89
N PRO A 72 3.26 -7.50 -7.12
CA PRO A 72 1.84 -7.20 -7.14
C PRO A 72 1.60 -5.74 -6.70
N THR A 73 0.60 -5.12 -7.31
CA THR A 73 0.12 -3.80 -6.94
C THR A 73 -1.35 -3.82 -6.59
N ILE A 74 -1.74 -3.00 -5.62
CA ILE A 74 -3.16 -2.78 -5.26
C ILE A 74 -3.44 -1.29 -5.22
N ASN A 75 -4.71 -0.92 -5.39
CA ASN A 75 -5.13 0.47 -5.26
C ASN A 75 -5.47 0.83 -3.80
N GLU A 76 -5.76 2.11 -3.56
CA GLU A 76 -6.15 2.62 -2.25
C GLU A 76 -7.41 1.94 -1.69
N LEU A 77 -8.43 1.69 -2.53
CA LEU A 77 -9.68 1.06 -2.09
C LEU A 77 -9.42 -0.35 -1.53
N GLN A 78 -8.68 -1.17 -2.26
CA GLN A 78 -8.32 -2.53 -1.85
C GLN A 78 -7.48 -2.54 -0.56
N PHE A 79 -6.60 -1.55 -0.39
CA PHE A 79 -5.85 -1.37 0.86
C PHE A 79 -6.78 -1.06 2.04
N LEU A 80 -7.75 -0.16 1.85
CA LEU A 80 -8.71 0.21 2.89
C LEU A 80 -9.63 -0.96 3.27
N GLU A 81 -10.16 -1.69 2.29
CA GLU A 81 -10.98 -2.89 2.54
C GLU A 81 -10.23 -3.92 3.39
N TRP A 82 -8.95 -4.15 3.09
CA TRP A 82 -8.11 -5.04 3.90
C TRP A 82 -7.93 -4.51 5.34
N CYS A 83 -7.67 -3.21 5.50
CA CYS A 83 -7.56 -2.60 6.84
C CYS A 83 -8.87 -2.75 7.64
N GLU A 84 -10.02 -2.52 7.00
CA GLU A 84 -11.34 -2.62 7.62
C GLU A 84 -11.59 -4.04 8.15
N LEU A 85 -11.29 -5.06 7.35
CA LEU A 85 -11.40 -6.46 7.77
C LEU A 85 -10.49 -6.79 8.96
N LYS A 86 -9.25 -6.30 8.97
CA LYS A 86 -8.31 -6.57 10.07
C LYS A 86 -8.73 -5.87 11.36
N ILE A 87 -9.26 -4.66 11.27
CA ILE A 87 -9.80 -3.95 12.43
C ILE A 87 -11.04 -4.68 12.97
N ALA A 88 -11.97 -5.07 12.10
CA ALA A 88 -13.18 -5.81 12.50
C ALA A 88 -12.83 -7.13 13.21
N GLN A 89 -11.91 -7.93 12.66
CA GLN A 89 -11.42 -9.17 13.28
C GLN A 89 -10.81 -8.90 14.66
N ARG A 90 -10.06 -7.81 14.82
CA ARG A 90 -9.42 -7.48 16.09
C ARG A 90 -10.43 -7.07 17.15
N ILE A 91 -11.49 -6.35 16.77
CA ILE A 91 -12.60 -5.99 17.66
C ILE A 91 -13.33 -7.26 18.13
N GLN A 92 -13.65 -8.17 17.21
CA GLN A 92 -14.34 -9.43 17.56
C GLN A 92 -13.51 -10.33 18.50
N ASN A 93 -12.19 -10.30 18.41
CA ASN A 93 -11.31 -11.09 19.29
C ASN A 93 -11.08 -10.43 20.67
N LEU A 94 -11.58 -9.21 20.89
CA LEU A 94 -11.50 -8.50 22.17
C LEU A 94 -12.78 -8.70 23.02
N GLU A 95 -13.85 -9.21 22.42
CA GLU A 95 -15.10 -9.63 23.07
C GLU A 95 -15.03 -11.10 23.51
#